data_AF-A0A2U3I6R1-F1
#
_entry.id   AF-A0A2U3I6R1-F1
#
_cell.length_a   1.000
_cell.length_b   1.000
_cell.length_c   1.000
_cell.angle_alpha   90.00
_cell.angle_beta   90.00
_cell.angle_gamma   90.00
#
_symmetry.space_group_name_H-M   'P 1'
#
loop_
_entity.id
_entity.type
_entity.pdbx_description
1 polymer ?
#
loop_
_entity_poly.entity_id
_entity_poly.type
_entity_poly.pdbx_seq_one_letter_code
_entity_poly.pdbx_strand_id
1 'polypeptide(L)'
;MGAFLGFKEFQNSIQPVWFAESFPTEARYTGSALSYSGANVLTGGPMPIVAVALLNAFHGSPWAIVAVCGSLNLLSFLMIATSRETRNTALECSTPH
;
A
#
# COMPACT_ATOMS: atom_id res chain seq x y z
N MET A 1 25.15 -3.53 -6.66
CA MET A 1 24.00 -2.66 -6.30
C MET A 1 22.82 -2.74 -7.27
N GLY A 2 23.01 -2.96 -8.58
CA GLY A 2 21.91 -3.00 -9.57
C GLY A 2 20.87 -4.12 -9.41
N ALA A 3 21.24 -5.29 -8.89
CA ALA A 3 20.30 -6.42 -8.72
C ALA A 3 19.21 -6.16 -7.65
N PHE A 4 19.56 -5.45 -6.56
CA PHE A 4 18.61 -5.15 -5.48
C PHE A 4 17.62 -4.05 -5.87
N LEU A 5 18.10 -3.08 -6.66
CA LEU A 5 17.25 -2.05 -7.26
C LEU A 5 16.33 -2.66 -8.32
N GLY A 6 16.85 -3.51 -9.21
CA GLY A 6 16.04 -4.18 -10.24
C GLY A 6 14.87 -5.00 -9.67
N PHE A 7 15.07 -5.68 -8.54
CA PHE A 7 13.98 -6.39 -7.86
C PHE A 7 12.93 -5.46 -7.26
N LYS A 8 13.34 -4.33 -6.67
CA LYS A 8 12.42 -3.28 -6.17
C LYS A 8 11.55 -2.71 -7.29
N GLU A 9 12.13 -2.48 -8.47
CA GLU A 9 11.37 -2.02 -9.63
C GLU A 9 10.36 -3.06 -10.11
N PHE A 10 10.73 -4.34 -10.11
CA PHE A 10 9.84 -5.45 -10.44
C PHE A 10 8.67 -5.59 -9.44
N GLN A 11 8.94 -5.35 -8.16
CA GLN A 11 7.90 -5.36 -7.12
C GLN A 11 6.92 -4.20 -7.28
N ASN A 12 7.40 -3.01 -7.61
CA ASN A 12 6.54 -1.82 -7.74
C ASN A 12 5.73 -1.81 -9.04
N SER A 13 6.13 -2.57 -10.07
CA SER A 13 5.43 -2.56 -11.37
C SER A 13 4.05 -3.23 -11.34
N ILE A 14 3.83 -4.20 -10.43
CA ILE A 14 2.56 -4.95 -10.37
C ILE A 14 1.44 -4.17 -9.64
N GLN A 15 1.81 -3.31 -8.68
CA GLN A 15 0.89 -2.54 -7.86
C GLN A 15 -0.11 -1.68 -8.66
N PRO A 16 0.30 -0.88 -9.67
CA PRO A 16 -0.63 -0.03 -10.41
C PRO A 16 -1.63 -0.81 -11.28
N VAL A 17 -1.30 -2.03 -11.70
CA VAL A 17 -2.21 -2.89 -12.48
C VAL A 17 -3.40 -3.31 -11.61
N TRP A 18 -3.13 -3.70 -10.36
CA TRP A 18 -4.16 -4.13 -9.41
C TRP A 18 -5.11 -2.98 -9.02
N PHE A 19 -4.58 -1.77 -8.87
CA PHE A 19 -5.40 -0.58 -8.65
C PHE A 19 -6.21 -0.20 -9.91
N ALA A 20 -5.68 -0.39 -11.11
CA ALA A 20 -6.42 -0.06 -12.34
C ALA A 20 -7.68 -0.92 -12.50
N GLU A 21 -7.63 -2.20 -12.15
CA GLU A 21 -8.80 -3.09 -12.25
C GLU A 21 -9.87 -2.82 -11.18
N SER A 22 -9.46 -2.26 -10.04
CA SER A 22 -10.36 -2.02 -8.89
C SER A 22 -11.22 -0.76 -9.02
N PHE A 23 -10.91 0.15 -9.96
CA PHE A 23 -11.63 1.43 -10.13
C PHE A 23 -12.25 1.59 -11.53
N PRO A 24 -13.49 2.14 -11.64
CA PRO A 24 -14.13 2.46 -12.90
C PRO A 24 -13.34 3.51 -13.70
N THR A 25 -13.44 3.47 -15.02
CA THR A 25 -12.62 4.25 -15.98
C THR A 25 -12.67 5.76 -15.76
N GLU A 26 -13.78 6.29 -15.28
CA GLU A 26 -13.99 7.72 -15.04
C GLU A 26 -13.23 8.26 -13.80
N ALA A 27 -12.94 7.40 -12.81
CA ALA A 27 -12.34 7.81 -11.53
C ALA A 27 -10.97 7.16 -11.24
N ARG A 28 -10.47 6.30 -12.12
CA ARG A 28 -9.24 5.49 -11.91
C ARG A 28 -7.99 6.33 -11.60
N TYR A 29 -7.77 7.41 -12.35
CA TYR A 29 -6.59 8.25 -12.15
C TYR A 29 -6.65 9.01 -10.82
N THR A 30 -7.78 9.67 -10.53
CA THR A 30 -7.98 10.43 -9.29
C THR A 30 -7.99 9.51 -8.06
N GLY A 31 -8.64 8.33 -8.16
CA GLY A 31 -8.71 7.36 -7.07
C GLY A 31 -7.33 6.77 -6.72
N SER A 32 -6.55 6.36 -7.72
CA SER A 32 -5.20 5.84 -7.49
C SER A 32 -4.23 6.91 -6.96
N ALA A 33 -4.28 8.13 -7.52
CA ALA A 33 -3.46 9.25 -7.07
C ALA A 33 -3.80 9.72 -5.64
N LEU A 34 -5.09 9.75 -5.29
CA LEU A 34 -5.55 10.10 -3.94
C LEU A 34 -5.11 9.04 -2.93
N SER A 35 -5.23 7.75 -3.27
CA SER A 35 -4.81 6.64 -2.42
C SER A 35 -3.30 6.69 -2.15
N TYR A 36 -2.50 6.87 -3.19
CA TYR A 36 -1.04 6.94 -3.08
C TYR A 36 -0.59 8.17 -2.29
N SER A 37 -1.15 9.34 -2.61
CA SER A 37 -0.79 10.58 -1.93
C SER A 37 -1.26 10.58 -0.48
N GLY A 38 -2.46 10.08 -0.21
CA GLY A 38 -2.99 9.93 1.14
C GLY A 38 -2.14 8.98 1.99
N ALA A 39 -1.79 7.82 1.45
CA ALA A 39 -0.90 6.86 2.12
C ALA A 39 0.48 7.45 2.40
N ASN A 40 1.06 8.18 1.44
CA ASN A 40 2.36 8.85 1.62
C ASN A 40 2.32 9.98 2.65
N VAL A 41 1.25 10.76 2.70
CA VAL A 41 1.09 11.82 3.72
C VAL A 41 0.93 11.21 5.11
N LEU A 42 0.11 10.15 5.23
CA LEU A 42 -0.13 9.45 6.50
C LEU A 42 1.09 8.69 6.99
N THR A 43 1.87 8.09 6.10
CA THR A 43 2.93 7.14 6.48
C THR A 43 4.33 7.72 6.33
N GLY A 44 4.55 8.59 5.35
CA GLY A 44 5.89 9.06 4.98
C GLY A 44 6.58 9.93 6.03
N GLY A 45 5.83 10.79 6.72
CA GLY A 45 6.36 11.66 7.78
C GLY A 45 6.45 11.00 9.17
N PRO A 46 5.38 10.38 9.68
CA PRO A 46 5.37 9.90 11.07
C PRO A 46 6.07 8.55 11.27
N MET A 47 6.26 7.73 10.23
CA MET A 47 6.97 6.44 10.37
C MET A 47 8.35 6.56 11.02
N PRO A 48 9.27 7.43 10.57
CA PRO A 48 10.58 7.56 11.21
C PRO A 48 10.49 8.07 12.66
N ILE A 49 9.53 8.96 12.95
CA ILE A 49 9.32 9.47 14.32
C ILE A 49 8.85 8.35 15.25
N VAL A 50 7.89 7.55 14.81
CA VAL A 50 7.38 6.37 15.55
C VAL A 50 8.49 5.33 15.73
N ALA A 51 9.29 5.08 14.68
CA ALA A 51 10.40 4.14 14.76
C ALA A 51 11.47 4.58 15.77
N VAL A 52 11.86 5.86 15.78
CA VAL A 52 12.83 6.41 16.74
C VAL A 52 12.25 6.43 18.15
N ALA A 53 10.97 6.77 18.31
CA ALA A 53 10.30 6.76 19.61
C ALA A 53 10.26 5.34 20.22
N LEU A 54 9.93 4.32 19.42
CA LEU A 54 9.99 2.92 19.87
C LEU A 54 11.44 2.48 20.15
N LEU A 55 12.40 2.89 19.33
CA LEU A 55 13.80 2.52 19.53
C LEU A 55 14.36 3.11 20.84
N ASN A 56 13.96 4.34 21.18
CA ASN A 56 14.33 4.98 22.45
C ASN A 56 13.65 4.31 23.64
N ALA A 57 12.39 3.90 23.51
CA ALA A 57 11.66 3.18 24.56
C ALA A 57 12.21 1.76 24.84
N PHE A 58 12.81 1.11 23.85
CA PHE A 58 13.35 -0.26 23.96
C PHE A 58 14.89 -0.31 24.03
N HIS A 59 15.54 0.77 24.45
CA HIS A 59 16.99 0.82 24.72
C HIS A 59 17.86 0.35 23.53
N GLY A 60 17.46 0.66 22.29
CA GLY A 60 18.21 0.29 21.09
C GLY A 60 17.97 -1.14 20.58
N SER A 61 17.03 -1.90 21.16
CA SER A 61 16.69 -3.24 20.68
C SER A 61 15.88 -3.19 19.36
N PRO A 62 16.33 -3.84 18.27
CA PRO A 62 15.67 -3.80 16.96
C PRO A 62 14.35 -4.58 16.93
N TRP A 63 14.08 -5.41 17.94
CA TRP A 63 12.88 -6.24 18.03
C TRP A 63 11.58 -5.43 18.06
N ALA A 64 11.62 -4.22 18.64
CA ALA A 64 10.47 -3.32 18.69
C ALA A 64 10.04 -2.86 17.28
N ILE A 65 11.00 -2.57 16.41
CA ILE A 65 10.76 -2.18 15.02
C ILE A 65 10.23 -3.38 14.23
N VAL A 66 10.81 -4.56 14.44
CA VAL A 66 10.34 -5.82 13.81
C VAL A 66 8.90 -6.13 14.20
N ALA A 67 8.52 -5.93 15.47
CA ALA A 67 7.15 -6.13 15.94
C ALA A 67 6.15 -5.17 15.27
N VAL A 68 6.52 -3.89 15.08
CA VAL A 68 5.68 -2.92 14.36
C VAL A 68 5.58 -3.25 12.87
N CYS A 69 6.69 -3.61 12.23
CA CYS A 69 6.66 -4.07 10.84
C CYS A 69 5.82 -5.35 10.70
N GLY A 70 5.91 -6.27 11.66
CA GLY A 70 5.12 -7.49 11.72
C GLY A 70 3.62 -7.21 11.89
N SER A 71 3.24 -6.28 12.77
CA SER A 71 1.84 -5.89 12.96
C SER A 71 1.26 -5.18 11.73
N LEU A 72 2.04 -4.34 11.04
CA LEU A 72 1.65 -3.74 9.77
C LEU A 72 1.46 -4.80 8.67
N ASN A 73 2.33 -5.81 8.59
CA ASN A 73 2.15 -6.93 7.65
C ASN A 73 0.90 -7.74 7.94
N LEU A 74 0.62 -8.03 9.22
CA LEU A 74 -0.62 -8.70 9.63
C LEU A 74 -1.86 -7.86 9.28
N LEU A 75 -1.78 -6.54 9.47
CA LEU A 75 -2.85 -5.63 9.08
C LEU A 75 -3.07 -5.63 7.56
N SER A 76 -1.99 -5.60 6.77
CA SER A 76 -2.08 -5.74 5.31
C SER A 76 -2.70 -7.08 4.91
N PHE A 77 -2.30 -8.19 5.56
CA PHE A 77 -2.88 -9.50 5.30
C PHE A 77 -4.36 -9.56 5.64
N LEU A 78 -4.77 -8.94 6.76
CA LEU A 78 -6.16 -8.83 7.16
C LEU A 78 -6.97 -7.98 6.18
N MET A 79 -6.41 -6.88 5.67
CA MET A 79 -7.04 -6.04 4.67
C MET A 79 -7.19 -6.77 3.34
N ILE A 80 -6.19 -7.55 2.90
CA ILE A 80 -6.30 -8.39 1.70
C ILE A 80 -7.37 -9.45 1.90
N ALA A 81 -7.41 -10.10 3.07
CA ALA A 81 -8.43 -11.11 3.38
C ALA A 81 -9.85 -10.53 3.47
N THR A 82 -9.98 -9.27 3.90
CA THR A 82 -11.26 -8.55 3.98
C THR A 82 -11.63 -7.89 2.65
N SER A 83 -10.65 -7.61 1.79
CA SER A 83 -10.87 -7.08 0.45
C SER A 83 -11.67 -8.09 -0.34
N ARG A 84 -12.92 -7.71 -0.62
CA ARG A 84 -13.86 -8.53 -1.38
C ARG A 84 -13.40 -8.54 -2.82
N GLU A 85 -13.14 -9.72 -3.37
CA GLU A 85 -12.72 -9.91 -4.77
C GLU A 85 -13.64 -9.15 -5.73
N THR A 86 -13.18 -8.02 -6.28
CA THR A 86 -13.95 -7.10 -7.14
C THR A 86 -14.13 -7.66 -8.56
N ARG A 87 -14.24 -8.98 -8.71
CA ARG A 87 -14.41 -9.67 -9.99
C ARG A 87 -15.87 -9.73 -10.46
N ASN A 88 -16.85 -9.34 -9.62
CA ASN A 88 -18.29 -9.56 -9.87
C ASN A 88 -19.17 -8.31 -10.00
N THR A 89 -18.61 -7.11 -10.16
CA THR A 89 -19.40 -5.97 -10.65
C THR A 89 -19.08 -5.77 -12.12
N ALA A 90 -20.05 -6.13 -12.97
CA ALA A 90 -20.02 -5.89 -14.40
C ALA A 90 -19.60 -4.44 -14.66
N LEU A 91 -18.61 -4.25 -15.53
CA LEU A 91 -18.36 -2.96 -16.16
C LEU A 91 -19.65 -2.58 -16.87
N GLU A 92 -20.44 -1.67 -16.29
CA GLU A 92 -21.63 -1.18 -16.96
C GLU A 92 -21.18 -0.61 -18.30
N CYS A 93 -21.80 -1.13 -19.36
CA CYS A 93 -21.70 -0.64 -20.71
C CYS A 93 -21.93 0.87 -20.68
N SER A 94 -20.90 1.66 -20.98
CA SER A 94 -21.06 3.08 -21.26
C SER A 94 -21.92 3.21 -22.52
N THR A 95 -23.20 3.44 -22.34
CA THR A 95 -24.16 3.78 -23.40
C THR A 95 -23.63 5.02 -24.15
N PRO A 96 -23.55 5.00 -25.48
CA PRO A 96 -23.19 6.18 -26.25
C PRO A 96 -24.37 7.17 -26.18
N HIS A 97 -24.14 8.33 -25.58
CA HIS A 97 -24.94 9.53 -25.77
C HIS A 97 -24.05 10.63 -26.34
#